data_AF-A0AAJ0IVG6-F1
#
_entry.id   AF-A0AAJ0IVG6-F1
#
_cell.length_a   1.000
_cell.length_b   1.000
_cell.length_c   1.000
_cell.angle_alpha   90.00
_cell.angle_beta   90.00
_cell.angle_gamma   90.00
#
_symmetry.space_group_name_H-M   'P 1'
#
loop_
_entity.id
_entity.type
_entity.pdbx_description
1 polymer ?
#
loop_
_entity_poly.entity_id
_entity_poly.type
_entity_poly.pdbx_seq_one_letter_code
_entity_poly.pdbx_strand_id
1 'polypeptide(L)'
;MSSVNVDFEQAGELKIGQVGIANLRVRTLDVPRLVQEMRERVTRAPKLFGRAAVILDFGGLSQVPDMATAKALLDGLRDAGVLPVALAYGTSEIDLLSQQLGVPLLAKFRAQYEP
;
A
#
# COMPACT_ATOMS: atom_id res chain seq x y z
N MET A 1 48.50 -18.38 13.89
CA MET A 1 47.14 -17.87 14.15
C MET A 1 46.86 -16.78 13.12
N SER A 2 46.10 -17.10 12.09
CA SER A 2 45.75 -16.16 11.01
C SER A 2 44.74 -15.15 11.57
N SER A 3 45.09 -13.87 11.50
CA SER A 3 44.19 -12.77 11.84
C SER A 3 43.02 -12.73 10.87
N VAL A 4 41.80 -12.93 11.37
CA VAL A 4 40.57 -12.73 10.60
C VAL A 4 40.46 -11.22 10.36
N ASN A 5 40.68 -10.80 9.11
CA ASN A 5 40.49 -9.42 8.71
C ASN A 5 38.98 -9.22 8.56
N VAL A 6 38.35 -8.62 9.57
CA VAL A 6 36.92 -8.31 9.54
C VAL A 6 36.76 -7.10 8.62
N ASP A 7 36.12 -7.32 7.49
CA ASP A 7 35.78 -6.26 6.54
C ASP A 7 34.69 -5.36 7.16
N PHE A 8 35.02 -4.08 7.36
CA PHE A 8 34.14 -3.07 7.93
C PHE A 8 33.47 -2.21 6.85
N GLU A 9 33.67 -2.50 5.56
CA GLU A 9 32.95 -1.79 4.51
C GLU A 9 31.44 -2.05 4.61
N GLN A 10 30.68 -0.96 4.62
CA GLN A 10 29.22 -1.06 4.60
C GLN A 10 28.77 -1.59 3.24
N ALA A 11 27.99 -2.66 3.24
CA ALA A 11 27.38 -3.22 2.03
C ALA A 11 26.32 -2.30 1.39
N GLY A 12 25.91 -1.21 2.06
CA GLY A 12 24.95 -0.27 1.51
C GLY A 12 24.64 0.91 2.44
N GLU A 13 23.87 1.85 1.91
CA GLU A 13 23.45 3.08 2.59
C GLU A 13 21.92 3.10 2.72
N LEU A 14 21.40 3.46 3.90
CA LEU A 14 19.97 3.66 4.14
C LEU A 14 19.66 5.15 4.19
N LYS A 15 18.72 5.60 3.35
CA LYS A 15 18.22 6.97 3.31
C LYS A 15 16.72 7.02 3.49
N ILE A 16 16.24 8.05 4.17
CA ILE A 16 14.82 8.36 4.32
C ILE A 16 14.53 9.63 3.52
N GLY A 17 13.41 9.66 2.81
CA GLY A 17 13.00 10.80 2.01
C GLY A 17 11.51 10.81 1.73
N GLN A 18 11.00 11.97 1.30
CA GLN A 18 9.61 12.10 0.89
C GLN A 18 9.44 11.49 -0.52
N VAL A 19 8.49 10.56 -0.64
CA VAL A 19 8.15 9.91 -1.91
C VAL A 19 6.67 10.14 -2.24
N GLY A 20 6.38 10.44 -3.51
CA GLY A 20 5.00 10.51 -3.99
C GLY A 20 4.48 9.11 -4.28
N ILE A 21 3.43 8.69 -3.56
CA ILE A 21 2.77 7.39 -3.77
C ILE A 21 1.28 7.64 -4.01
N ALA A 22 0.69 6.89 -4.95
CA ALA A 22 -0.75 6.98 -5.20
C ALA A 22 -1.53 6.46 -3.99
N ASN A 23 -2.58 7.19 -3.59
CA ASN A 23 -3.47 6.76 -2.52
C ASN A 23 -4.85 6.47 -3.12
N LEU A 24 -5.32 5.24 -2.96
CA LEU A 24 -6.67 4.81 -3.31
C LEU A 24 -7.54 4.80 -2.05
N ARG A 25 -8.30 5.88 -1.83
CA ARG A 25 -9.29 5.94 -0.76
C ARG A 25 -10.60 5.26 -1.19
N VAL A 26 -10.94 4.19 -0.49
CA VAL A 26 -12.15 3.39 -0.73
C VAL A 26 -13.33 4.03 0.00
N ARG A 27 -14.36 4.42 -0.75
CA ARG A 27 -15.61 5.00 -0.22
C ARG A 27 -16.75 3.99 -0.14
N THR A 28 -16.71 2.98 -0.98
CA THR A 28 -17.70 1.89 -1.03
C THR A 28 -16.94 0.63 -1.37
N LEU A 29 -17.17 -0.43 -0.60
CA LEU A 29 -16.47 -1.69 -0.75
C LEU A 29 -17.18 -2.56 -1.80
N ASP A 30 -16.87 -2.29 -3.07
CA ASP A 30 -17.26 -3.10 -4.23
C ASP A 30 -15.98 -3.53 -4.95
N VAL A 31 -15.47 -4.70 -4.58
CA VAL A 31 -14.18 -5.19 -5.08
C VAL A 31 -14.17 -5.33 -6.61
N PRO A 32 -15.14 -6.00 -7.26
CA PRO A 32 -15.18 -6.08 -8.72
C PRO A 32 -15.15 -4.72 -9.41
N ARG A 33 -15.93 -3.75 -8.92
CA ARG A 33 -15.96 -2.41 -9.49
C ARG A 33 -14.63 -1.68 -9.32
N LEU A 34 -14.03 -1.72 -8.13
CA LEU A 34 -12.73 -1.09 -7.85
C LEU A 34 -11.63 -1.63 -8.78
N VAL A 35 -11.61 -2.94 -8.99
CA VAL A 35 -10.65 -3.61 -9.89
C VAL A 35 -10.87 -3.20 -11.33
N GLN A 36 -12.12 -3.19 -11.79
CA GLN A 36 -12.47 -2.79 -13.15
C GLN A 36 -12.09 -1.33 -13.43
N GLU A 37 -12.46 -0.40 -12.54
CA GLU A 37 -12.11 1.01 -12.70
C GLU A 37 -10.58 1.22 -12.66
N MET A 38 -9.84 0.44 -11.86
CA MET A 38 -8.38 0.50 -11.86
C MET A 38 -7.79 0.03 -13.19
N ARG A 39 -8.30 -1.08 -13.74
CA ARG A 39 -7.88 -1.62 -15.03
C ARG A 39 -8.10 -0.60 -16.16
N GLU A 40 -9.23 0.11 -16.12
CA GLU A 40 -9.51 1.20 -17.05
C GLU A 40 -8.54 2.38 -16.90
N ARG A 41 -8.17 2.76 -15.66
CA ARG A 41 -7.16 3.80 -15.41
C ARG A 41 -5.79 3.38 -15.98
N VAL A 42 -5.36 2.15 -15.71
CA VAL A 42 -4.10 1.60 -16.22
C VAL A 42 -4.10 1.54 -17.74
N THR A 43 -5.17 1.06 -18.36
CA THR A 43 -5.30 0.98 -19.83
C THR A 43 -5.25 2.37 -20.48
N ARG A 44 -5.92 3.36 -19.87
CA ARG A 44 -5.99 4.72 -20.40
C ARG A 44 -4.68 5.48 -20.27
N ALA A 45 -3.93 5.28 -19.19
CA ALA A 45 -2.68 5.97 -18.92
C ALA A 45 -1.61 5.02 -18.35
N PRO A 46 -1.09 4.07 -19.16
CA PRO A 46 -0.19 3.03 -18.68
C PRO A 46 1.15 3.57 -18.20
N LYS A 47 1.64 4.68 -18.75
CA LYS A 47 2.86 5.35 -18.28
C LYS A 47 2.71 5.97 -16.89
N LEU A 48 1.49 6.28 -16.47
CA LEU A 48 1.20 6.92 -15.19
C LEU A 48 0.84 5.89 -14.12
N PHE A 49 0.02 4.89 -14.48
CA PHE A 49 -0.55 3.94 -13.52
C PHE A 49 0.01 2.52 -13.64
N GLY A 50 0.64 2.15 -14.75
CA GLY A 50 1.26 0.84 -14.89
C GLY A 50 2.33 0.62 -13.83
N ARG A 51 2.17 -0.43 -13.04
CA ARG A 51 3.01 -0.77 -11.88
C ARG A 51 3.10 0.32 -10.82
N ALA A 52 2.17 1.29 -10.79
CA ALA A 52 2.19 2.33 -9.78
C ALA A 52 2.07 1.72 -8.38
N ALA A 53 2.90 2.19 -7.44
CA ALA A 53 2.74 1.88 -6.04
C ALA A 53 1.47 2.55 -5.51
N VAL A 54 0.60 1.77 -4.87
CA VAL A 54 -0.70 2.22 -4.37
C VAL A 54 -0.84 1.88 -2.89
N ILE A 55 -1.19 2.88 -2.09
CA ILE A 55 -1.69 2.69 -0.73
C ILE A 55 -3.21 2.54 -0.79
N LEU A 56 -3.74 1.54 -0.09
CA LEU A 56 -5.19 1.43 0.12
C LEU A 56 -5.59 2.14 1.41
N ASP A 57 -6.55 3.05 1.31
CA ASP A 57 -7.09 3.79 2.44
C ASP A 57 -8.57 3.41 2.66
N PHE A 58 -8.83 2.67 3.74
CA PHE A 58 -10.17 2.26 4.16
C PHE A 58 -10.87 3.26 5.09
N GLY A 59 -10.24 4.41 5.40
CA GLY A 59 -10.83 5.44 6.25
C GLY A 59 -12.01 6.20 5.63
N GLY A 60 -12.50 5.79 4.46
CA GLY A 60 -13.79 6.21 3.90
C GLY A 60 -14.94 5.23 4.16
N LEU A 61 -14.66 4.07 4.76
CA LEU A 61 -15.65 3.05 5.10
C LEU A 61 -16.12 3.20 6.54
N SER A 62 -17.35 2.77 6.82
CA SER A 62 -17.89 2.69 8.19
C SER A 62 -17.30 1.52 8.98
N GLN A 63 -16.87 0.47 8.30
CA GLN A 63 -16.26 -0.72 8.89
C GLN A 63 -15.05 -1.15 8.08
N VAL A 64 -14.06 -1.69 8.80
CA VAL A 64 -12.86 -2.28 8.18
C VAL A 64 -13.27 -3.57 7.47
N PRO A 65 -12.83 -3.79 6.21
CA PRO A 65 -13.08 -5.05 5.51
C PRO A 65 -12.44 -6.22 6.24
N ASP A 66 -13.04 -7.41 6.14
CA ASP A 66 -12.38 -8.64 6.58
C ASP A 66 -11.14 -8.96 5.74
N MET A 67 -10.32 -9.87 6.24
CA MET A 67 -9.05 -10.27 5.61
C MET A 67 -9.26 -10.82 4.20
N ALA A 68 -10.27 -11.66 3.99
CA ALA A 68 -10.52 -12.29 2.70
C ALA A 68 -10.89 -11.25 1.63
N THR A 69 -11.75 -10.31 1.98
CA THR A 69 -12.21 -9.23 1.10
C THR A 69 -11.08 -8.25 0.79
N ALA A 70 -10.30 -7.86 1.81
CA ALA A 70 -9.14 -7.01 1.61
C ALA A 70 -8.09 -7.70 0.72
N LYS A 71 -7.82 -8.99 0.94
CA LYS A 71 -6.91 -9.77 0.10
C LYS A 71 -7.39 -9.85 -1.35
N ALA A 72 -8.67 -10.11 -1.57
CA ALA A 72 -9.26 -10.15 -2.91
C ALA A 72 -9.10 -8.81 -3.64
N LEU A 73 -9.23 -7.69 -2.92
CA LEU A 73 -8.98 -6.36 -3.50
C LEU A 73 -7.49 -6.16 -3.84
N LEU A 74 -6.56 -6.55 -2.96
CA LEU A 74 -5.13 -6.45 -3.27
C LEU A 74 -4.76 -7.26 -4.52
N ASP A 75 -5.23 -8.50 -4.61
CA ASP A 75 -4.93 -9.38 -5.74
C ASP A 75 -5.56 -8.86 -7.03
N GLY A 76 -6.84 -8.45 -6.99
CA GLY A 76 -7.50 -7.87 -8.16
C GLY A 76 -6.84 -6.57 -8.63
N LEU A 77 -6.32 -5.73 -7.72
CA LEU A 77 -5.56 -4.53 -8.08
C LEU A 77 -4.21 -4.87 -8.73
N ARG A 78 -3.54 -5.94 -8.28
CA ARG A 78 -2.33 -6.46 -8.94
C ARG A 78 -2.64 -6.91 -10.36
N ASP A 79 -3.73 -7.65 -10.54
CA ASP A 79 -4.20 -8.10 -11.86
C ASP A 79 -4.65 -6.95 -12.77
N ALA A 80 -5.11 -5.84 -12.18
CA ALA A 80 -5.44 -4.61 -12.91
C ALA A 80 -4.19 -3.83 -13.34
N GLY A 81 -3.00 -4.18 -12.84
CA GLY A 81 -1.72 -3.64 -13.28
C GLY A 81 -1.07 -2.62 -12.34
N VAL A 82 -1.62 -2.39 -11.14
CA VAL A 82 -0.97 -1.57 -10.09
C VAL A 82 -0.31 -2.46 -9.02
N LEU A 83 0.45 -1.86 -8.12
CA LEU A 83 1.12 -2.56 -7.02
C LEU A 83 0.61 -2.02 -5.67
N PRO A 84 -0.33 -2.72 -5.02
CA PRO A 84 -0.69 -2.44 -3.64
C PRO A 84 0.52 -2.69 -2.72
N VAL A 85 1.01 -1.64 -2.05
CA VAL A 85 2.23 -1.70 -1.24
C VAL A 85 1.99 -1.50 0.26
N ALA A 86 0.85 -0.96 0.66
CA ALA A 86 0.55 -0.68 2.07
C ALA A 86 -0.94 -0.42 2.31
N LEU A 87 -1.35 -0.48 3.58
CA LEU A 87 -2.58 0.14 4.06
C LEU A 87 -2.29 1.50 4.70
N ALA A 88 -3.22 2.45 4.56
CA ALA A 88 -3.17 3.70 5.29
C ALA A 88 -3.67 3.51 6.72
N TYR A 89 -2.88 3.94 7.71
CA TYR A 89 -3.27 3.87 9.12
C TYR A 89 -4.50 4.74 9.41
N GLY A 90 -5.35 4.26 10.30
CA GLY A 90 -6.50 5.01 10.79
C GLY A 90 -7.02 4.50 12.12
N THR A 91 -6.94 3.19 12.36
CA THR A 91 -7.38 2.53 13.60
C THR A 91 -6.54 1.28 13.89
N SER A 92 -6.66 0.72 15.10
CA SER A 92 -5.99 -0.53 15.48
C SER A 92 -6.47 -1.74 14.68
N GLU A 93 -7.72 -1.75 14.21
CA GLU A 93 -8.26 -2.81 13.35
C GLU A 93 -7.55 -2.83 11.98
N ILE A 94 -7.21 -1.65 11.44
CA ILE A 94 -6.44 -1.54 10.20
C ILE A 94 -4.99 -2.00 10.39
N ASP A 95 -4.39 -1.71 11.55
CA ASP A 95 -3.06 -2.23 11.89
C ASP A 95 -3.07 -3.77 11.91
N LEU A 96 -4.00 -4.38 12.64
CA LEU A 96 -4.16 -5.83 12.69
C LEU A 96 -4.37 -6.43 11.29
N LEU A 97 -5.24 -5.82 10.48
CA LEU A 97 -5.47 -6.25 9.11
C LEU A 97 -4.19 -6.17 8.25
N SER A 98 -3.38 -5.11 8.41
CA SER A 98 -2.12 -4.96 7.67
C SER A 98 -1.13 -6.08 8.01
N GLN A 99 -1.04 -6.47 9.28
CA GLN A 99 -0.21 -7.58 9.76
C GLN A 99 -0.69 -8.91 9.19
N GLN A 100 -2.01 -9.16 9.19
CA GLN A 100 -2.60 -10.38 8.61
C GLN A 100 -2.37 -10.50 7.10
N LEU A 101 -2.41 -9.37 6.39
CA LEU A 101 -2.15 -9.32 4.95
C LEU A 101 -0.66 -9.32 4.60
N GLY A 102 0.22 -9.16 5.59
CA GLY A 102 1.68 -9.08 5.39
C GLY A 102 2.11 -7.84 4.61
N VAL A 103 1.37 -6.73 4.73
CA VAL A 103 1.69 -5.45 4.09
C VAL A 103 2.02 -4.37 5.11
N PRO A 104 2.94 -3.45 4.80
CA PRO A 104 3.21 -2.30 5.65
C PRO A 104 1.97 -1.46 5.95
N LEU A 105 2.04 -0.81 7.10
CA LEU A 105 1.12 0.22 7.53
C LEU A 105 1.81 1.58 7.39
N LEU A 106 1.21 2.50 6.63
CA LEU A 106 1.76 3.83 6.41
C LEU A 106 0.84 4.89 7.02
N ALA A 107 1.43 5.84 7.75
CA ALA A 107 0.69 6.98 8.28
C ALA A 107 0.04 7.76 7.14
N LYS A 108 -1.13 8.37 7.39
CA LYS A 108 -1.80 9.20 6.39
C LYS A 108 -0.84 10.31 5.93
N PHE A 109 -0.67 10.44 4.61
CA PHE A 109 0.21 11.45 3.99
C PHE A 109 -0.15 12.91 4.32
N ARG A 110 -1.28 13.14 4.99
CA ARG A 110 -1.55 14.38 5.71
C ARG A 110 -2.18 14.04 7.05
N ALA A 111 -1.49 14.38 8.12
CA ALA A 111 -2.16 14.78 9.35
C ALA A 111 -2.99 16.03 8.99
N GLN A 112 -4.28 15.86 8.73
CA GLN A 112 -5.18 16.93 9.14
C GLN A 112 -5.11 16.88 10.65
N TYR A 113 -4.43 17.86 11.25
CA TYR A 113 -4.63 18.16 12.66
C TYR A 113 -6.14 18.29 12.84
N GLU A 114 -6.74 17.37 13.60
CA GLU A 114 -8.05 17.65 14.18
C GLU A 114 -7.86 18.87 15.10
N PRO A 115 -8.75 19.88 15.03
CA PRO A 115 -8.72 21.01 15.95
C PRO A 115 -8.94 20.59 17.41
#